data_AF-A0A7X7QCE7-F1
#
_entry.id   AF-A0A7X7QCE7-F1
#
_cell.length_a   1.000
_cell.length_b   1.000
_cell.length_c   1.000
_cell.angle_alpha   90.00
_cell.angle_beta   90.00
_cell.angle_gamma   90.00
#
_symmetry.space_group_name_H-M   'P 1'
#
loop_
_entity.id
_entity.type
_entity.pdbx_description
1 polymer ?
#
loop_
_entity_poly.entity_id
_entity_poly.type
_entity_poly.pdbx_seq_one_letter_code
_entity_poly.pdbx_strand_id
1 'polypeptide(L)' 'MKIGILVLEGPYQHEAADSAYHFAQAALARGHEISGIFLYTDGVNNA' A
#
# COMPACT_ATOMS: atom_id res chain seq x y z
N MET A 1 -13.21 1.40 9.41
CA MET A 1 -13.42 0.32 8.39
C MET A 1 -12.18 -0.55 8.35
N LYS A 2 -12.27 -1.80 7.89
CA LYS A 2 -11.11 -2.65 7.59
C LYS A 2 -10.73 -2.53 6.12
N ILE A 3 -9.45 -2.29 5.82
CA ILE A 3 -8.96 -2.02 4.47
C ILE A 3 -7.79 -2.94 4.15
N GLY A 4 -7.86 -3.65 3.02
CA GLY A 4 -6.72 -4.33 2.40
C GLY A 4 -6.15 -3.48 1.28
N ILE A 5 -4.82 -3.42 1.16
CA ILE A 5 -4.12 -2.65 0.12
C ILE A 5 -3.39 -3.62 -0.81
N LEU A 6 -3.56 -3.45 -2.12
CA LEU A 6 -2.87 -4.22 -3.16
C LEU A 6 -1.88 -3.30 -3.88
N VAL A 7 -0.61 -3.69 -3.91
CA VAL A 7 0.44 -2.97 -4.65
C VAL A 7 0.95 -3.87 -5.76
N LEU A 8 0.84 -3.39 -7.01
CA LEU A 8 1.17 -4.16 -8.22
C LEU A 8 2.50 -3.74 -8.85
N GLU A 9 2.95 -2.52 -8.61
CA GLU A 9 4.08 -1.91 -9.33
C GLU A 9 5.33 -1.84 -8.43
N GLY A 10 6.50 -2.01 -9.05
CA GLY A 10 7.79 -1.97 -8.37
C GLY A 10 8.26 -0.55 -8.03
N PRO A 11 9.23 -0.43 -7.10
CA PRO A 11 9.72 0.86 -6.62
C PRO A 11 10.53 1.60 -7.70
N TYR A 12 10.65 2.92 -7.56
CA TYR A 12 11.49 3.83 -8.37
C TYR A 12 11.13 3.95 -9.86
N GLN A 13 10.12 3.22 -10.31
CA GLN A 13 9.62 3.27 -11.68
C GLN A 13 8.20 3.81 -11.74
N HIS A 14 7.41 3.61 -10.67
CA HIS A 14 6.06 4.12 -10.50
C HIS A 14 5.81 4.54 -9.05
N GLU A 15 4.82 5.42 -8.82
CA GLU A 15 4.49 6.00 -7.50
C GLU A 15 3.44 5.19 -6.71
N ALA A 16 3.12 3.96 -7.14
CA ALA A 16 2.10 3.14 -6.50
C ALA A 16 2.45 2.80 -5.04
N ALA A 17 3.72 2.53 -4.75
CA ALA A 17 4.18 2.22 -3.40
C ALA A 17 4.09 3.44 -2.46
N ASP A 18 4.53 4.62 -2.90
CA ASP A 18 4.42 5.87 -2.15
C ASP A 18 2.96 6.26 -1.90
N SER A 19 2.11 6.11 -2.93
CA SER A 19 0.68 6.35 -2.82
C SER A 19 0.02 5.40 -1.82
N ALA A 20 0.35 4.10 -1.87
CA ALA A 20 -0.13 3.10 -0.93
C ALA A 20 0.31 3.40 0.51
N TYR A 21 1.56 3.86 0.70
CA TYR A 21 2.10 4.25 1.99
C TYR A 21 1.33 5.44 2.60
N HIS A 22 1.19 6.54 1.85
CA HIS A 22 0.47 7.72 2.33
C HIS A 22 -1.02 7.46 2.56
N PHE A 23 -1.64 6.63 1.70
CA PHE A 23 -3.01 6.19 1.91
C PHE A 23 -3.14 5.39 3.22
N ALA A 24 -2.24 4.44 3.48
CA ALA A 24 -2.26 3.66 4.72
C ALA A 24 -2.11 4.56 5.95
N GLN A 25 -1.17 5.52 5.93
CA GLN A 25 -1.00 6.50 7.00
C GLN A 25 -2.26 7.34 7.25
N ALA A 26 -2.85 7.89 6.18
CA ALA A 26 -4.07 8.70 6.30
C ALA A 26 -5.27 7.89 6.80
N ALA A 27 -5.41 6.65 6.34
CA ALA A 27 -6.44 5.73 6.79
C ALA A 27 -6.28 5.38 8.29
N LEU A 28 -5.06 5.08 8.74
CA LEU A 28 -4.77 4.85 10.15
C LEU A 28 -5.08 6.10 10.99
N ALA A 29 -4.67 7.28 10.54
CA ALA A 29 -4.95 8.54 11.24
C ALA A 29 -6.44 8.85 11.38
N ARG A 30 -7.28 8.36 10.46
CA ARG A 30 -8.74 8.48 10.51
C ARG A 30 -9.44 7.36 11.28
N GLY A 31 -8.69 6.46 11.93
CA GLY A 31 -9.23 5.37 12.74
C GLY A 31 -9.70 4.15 11.93
N HIS A 32 -9.22 3.99 10.69
CA HIS A 32 -9.40 2.75 9.94
C HIS A 32 -8.34 1.72 10.34
N GLU A 33 -8.67 0.44 10.17
CA GLU A 33 -7.76 -0.69 10.39
C GLU A 33 -7.23 -1.14 9.02
N ILE A 34 -5.91 -1.31 8.90
CA ILE A 34 -5.29 -1.93 7.74
C ILE A 34 -5.18 -3.44 8.02
N SER A 35 -5.96 -4.25 7.32
CA SER A 35 -5.96 -5.70 7.50
C SER A 35 -4.72 -6.38 6.93
N GLY A 36 -4.04 -5.72 5.99
CA GLY A 36 -2.82 -6.21 5.36
C GLY A 36 -2.50 -5.45 4.08
N ILE A 37 -1.24 -5.58 3.66
CA ILE A 37 -0.74 -5.07 2.39
C ILE A 37 -0.27 -6.28 1.59
N PHE A 38 -0.85 -6.50 0.41
CA PHE A 38 -0.50 -7.59 -0.48
C PHE A 38 0.34 -7.04 -1.64
N LEU A 39 1.56 -7.56 -1.77
CA LEU A 39 2.46 -7.23 -2.85
C LEU A 39 2.33 -8.30 -3.93
N TYR A 40 2.08 -7.89 -5.18
CA TYR A 40 1.94 -8.81 -6.31
C TYR A 40 2.57 -8.19 -7.57
N THR A 41 2.83 -9.01 -8.59
CA THR A 41 3.57 -8.61 -9.82
C THR A 41 4.89 -7.90 -9.47
N ASP A 42 5.21 -6.77 -10.09
CA ASP A 42 6.43 -6.02 -9.77
C ASP A 42 6.41 -5.42 -8.36
N GLY A 43 5.24 -5.35 -7.73
CA GLY A 43 5.03 -4.87 -6.37
C GLY A 43 5.79 -5.66 -5.32
N VAL A 44 6.14 -6.93 -5.58
CA VAL A 44 6.97 -7.75 -4.68
C VAL A 44 8.36 -7.16 -4.45
N ASN A 45 8.84 -6.30 -5.35
CA ASN A 45 10.14 -5.65 -5.23
C ASN A 45 10.16 -4.47 -4.23
N ASN A 46 9.03 -4.16 -3.57
CA ASN A 46 8.95 -3.14 -2.51
C ASN A 46 9.28 -3.70 -1.10
N ALA A 47 9.66 -4.99 -0.99
CA ALA A 47 9.95 -5.68 0.26
C ALA A 47 11.44 -5.67 0.62
#